data_AF-A0A955V2Z0-F1
#
_entry.id   AF-A0A955V2Z0-F1
#
_cell.length_a   1.000
_cell.length_b   1.000
_cell.length_c   1.000
_cell.angle_alpha   90.00
_cell.angle_beta   90.00
_cell.angle_gamma   90.00
#
_symmetry.space_group_name_H-M   'P 1'
#
loop_
_entity.id
_entity.type
_entity.pdbx_description
1 polymer ?
#
loop_
_entity_poly.entity_id
_entity_poly.type
_entity_poly.pdbx_seq_one_letter_code
_entity_poly.pdbx_strand_id
1 'polypeptide(L)' 'MDVSDTITLVGRERELRVLRSELAEAGRGSARLAFVVGEPGIGKTHTILALAARAAREGTAVAWGRAHEGGAAPL' A
#
# COMPACT_ATOMS: atom_id res chain seq x y z
N MET A 1 -5.34 -5.21 12.42
CA MET A 1 -5.36 -6.09 11.23
C MET A 1 -3.92 -6.47 10.99
N ASP A 2 -3.58 -7.74 11.16
CA ASP A 2 -2.25 -8.22 10.84
C ASP A 2 -2.08 -8.15 9.32
N VAL A 3 -1.09 -7.41 8.87
CA VAL A 3 -0.81 -7.25 7.44
C VAL A 3 -0.17 -8.53 6.89
N SER A 4 0.25 -9.48 7.73
CA SER A 4 0.88 -10.74 7.32
C SER A 4 -0.08 -11.72 6.62
N ASP A 5 -1.39 -11.49 6.70
CA ASP A 5 -2.39 -12.32 6.05
C ASP A 5 -2.38 -12.18 4.52
N THR A 6 -2.55 -13.30 3.81
CA THR A 6 -2.52 -13.32 2.34
C THR A 6 -3.83 -12.76 1.77
N ILE A 7 -3.73 -11.70 0.98
CA ILE A 7 -4.87 -11.08 0.30
C ILE A 7 -4.94 -11.57 -1.15
N THR A 8 -6.00 -12.32 -1.47
CA THR A 8 -6.30 -12.70 -2.86
C THR A 8 -6.84 -11.50 -3.62
N LEU A 9 -6.22 -11.20 -4.75
CA LEU A 9 -6.56 -10.06 -5.59
C LEU A 9 -6.59 -10.49 -7.05
N VAL A 10 -7.61 -10.08 -7.81
CA VAL A 10 -7.79 -10.44 -9.22
C VAL A 10 -7.71 -9.17 -10.07
N GLY A 11 -6.95 -9.21 -11.17
CA GLY A 11 -6.97 -8.17 -12.20
C GLY A 11 -6.23 -6.88 -11.84
N ARG A 12 -5.29 -6.92 -10.88
CA ARG A 12 -4.46 -5.77 -10.44
C ARG A 12 -2.97 -5.98 -10.59
N GLU A 13 -2.59 -6.91 -11.44
CA GLU A 13 -1.20 -7.28 -11.66
C GLU A 13 -0.38 -6.10 -12.17
N ARG A 14 -1.00 -5.21 -12.97
CA ARG A 14 -0.35 -4.00 -13.48
C ARG A 14 -0.07 -3.00 -12.36
N GLU A 15 -1.07 -2.66 -11.56
CA GLU A 15 -0.98 -1.69 -10.47
C GLU A 15 -0.02 -2.18 -9.39
N LEU A 16 -0.11 -3.47 -9.02
CA LEU A 16 0.83 -4.08 -8.08
C LEU A 16 2.26 -4.07 -8.61
N ARG A 17 2.47 -4.28 -9.92
CA ARG A 17 3.81 -4.21 -10.51
C ARG A 17 4.41 -2.81 -10.40
N VAL A 18 3.62 -1.77 -10.67
CA VAL A 18 4.07 -0.37 -10.53
C VAL A 18 4.42 -0.08 -9.06
N LEU A 19 3.53 -0.39 -8.13
CA LEU A 19 3.77 -0.11 -6.70
C LEU A 19 4.95 -0.91 -6.14
N ARG A 20 5.15 -2.16 -6.59
CA ARG A 20 6.32 -2.97 -6.22
C ARG A 20 7.62 -2.38 -6.76
N SER A 21 7.60 -1.82 -7.97
CA SER A 21 8.77 -1.14 -8.54
C SER A 21 9.15 0.05 -7.66
N GLU A 22 8.19 0.91 -7.31
CA GLU A 22 8.44 2.06 -6.42
C GLU A 22 8.92 1.61 -5.04
N LEU A 23 8.35 0.55 -4.46
CA LEU A 23 8.84 0.00 -3.19
C LEU A 23 10.28 -0.50 -3.29
N ALA A 24 10.64 -1.17 -4.38
CA ALA A 24 12.01 -1.62 -4.63
C ALA A 24 12.98 -0.45 -4.81
N GLU A 25 12.55 0.67 -5.40
CA GLU A 25 13.33 1.92 -5.41
C GLU A 25 13.51 2.49 -4.00
N ALA A 26 12.45 2.45 -3.18
CA ALA A 26 12.48 2.93 -1.81
C ALA A 26 13.47 2.15 -0.95
N GLY A 27 13.52 0.82 -1.12
CA GLY A 27 14.52 -0.03 -0.48
C GLY A 27 15.97 0.29 -0.82
N ARG A 28 16.23 1.06 -1.89
CA ARG A 28 17.57 1.53 -2.27
C ARG A 28 17.92 2.91 -1.71
N GLY A 29 17.10 3.44 -0.79
CA GLY A 29 17.37 4.69 -0.08
C GLY A 29 16.75 5.94 -0.71
N SER A 30 15.95 5.81 -1.77
CA SER A 30 15.23 6.94 -2.37
C SER A 30 13.81 7.03 -1.81
N ALA A 31 13.45 8.09 -1.09
CA ALA A 31 12.07 8.26 -0.61
C ALA A 31 11.08 8.28 -1.80
N ARG A 32 10.02 7.46 -1.73
CA ARG A 32 8.99 7.35 -2.76
C ARG A 32 7.61 7.67 -2.20
N LEU A 33 6.77 8.27 -3.03
CA LEU A 33 5.37 8.55 -2.73
C LEU A 33 4.51 8.13 -3.93
N ALA A 34 3.48 7.33 -3.68
CA ALA A 34 2.55 6.85 -4.70
C ALA A 34 1.11 7.10 -4.25
N PHE A 35 0.27 7.52 -5.19
CA PHE A 35 -1.17 7.71 -4.98
C PHE A 35 -1.95 6.65 -5.75
N VAL A 36 -2.84 5.94 -5.05
CA VAL A 36 -3.78 5.00 -5.67
C VAL A 36 -5.14 5.66 -5.76
N VAL A 37 -5.50 6.11 -6.97
CA VAL A 37 -6.74 6.83 -7.26
C VAL A 37 -7.65 5.95 -8.12
N GLY A 38 -8.97 6.14 -8.01
CA GLY A 38 -9.96 5.40 -8.78
C GLY A 38 -11.34 5.44 -8.14
N GLU A 39 -12.31 4.82 -8.81
CA GLU A 39 -13.72 4.86 -8.40
C GLU A 39 -13.99 4.30 -7.00
N PRO A 40 -15.06 4.74 -6.32
CA PRO A 40 -15.57 4.10 -5.11
C PRO A 40 -15.75 2.59 -5.33
N GLY A 41 -15.33 1.78 -4.36
CA GLY A 41 -15.47 0.32 -4.44
C GLY A 41 -14.50 -0.41 -5.40
N ILE A 42 -13.68 0.28 -6.19
CA ILE A 42 -12.80 -0.38 -7.18
C ILE A 42 -11.66 -1.23 -6.56
N GLY A 43 -11.55 -1.28 -5.23
CA GLY A 43 -10.57 -2.13 -4.54
C GLY A 43 -9.23 -1.46 -4.23
N LYS A 44 -9.14 -0.13 -4.22
CA LYS A 44 -7.91 0.63 -3.87
C LYS A 44 -7.27 0.15 -2.56
N THR A 45 -8.07 0.08 -1.49
CA THR A 45 -7.61 -0.37 -0.17
C THR A 45 -7.08 -1.80 -0.21
N HIS A 46 -7.78 -2.70 -0.90
CA HIS A 46 -7.32 -4.09 -1.05
C HIS A 46 -5.98 -4.15 -1.80
N THR A 47 -5.80 -3.35 -2.87
CA THR A 47 -4.53 -3.27 -3.60
C THR A 47 -3.37 -2.85 -2.70
N ILE A 48 -3.55 -1.82 -1.88
CA ILE A 48 -2.49 -1.34 -0.97
C ILE A 48 -2.22 -2.38 0.12
N LEU A 49 -3.26 -2.99 0.70
CA LEU A 49 -3.08 -4.03 1.72
C LEU A 49 -2.35 -5.26 1.14
N ALA A 50 -2.61 -5.65 -0.10
CA ALA A 50 -1.91 -6.78 -0.73
C ALA A 50 -0.42 -6.48 -1.00
N LEU A 51 -0.09 -5.24 -1.36
CA LEU A 51 1.31 -4.79 -1.42
C LEU A 51 1.95 -4.85 -0.03
N ALA A 52 1.27 -4.32 0.98
CA ALA A 52 1.75 -4.25 2.35
C ALA A 52 2.00 -5.65 2.93
N ALA A 53 1.10 -6.61 2.67
CA ALA A 53 1.24 -8.00 3.10
C ALA A 53 2.45 -8.68 2.47
N ARG A 54 2.66 -8.42 1.18
CA ARG A 54 3.85 -8.91 0.49
C ARG A 54 5.13 -8.29 1.05
N ALA A 55 5.15 -6.97 1.25
CA ALA A 55 6.31 -6.25 1.78
C ALA A 55 6.70 -6.79 3.17
N ALA A 56 5.72 -7.01 4.05
CA ALA A 56 5.93 -7.60 5.37
C ALA A 56 6.56 -9.00 5.28
N ARG A 57 6.05 -9.86 4.38
CA ARG A 57 6.63 -11.19 4.11
C ARG A 57 8.05 -11.15 3.56
N GLU A 58 8.41 -10.08 2.87
CA GLU A 58 9.75 -9.84 2.33
C GLU A 58 10.67 -9.15 3.36
N GLY A 59 10.22 -8.99 4.61
CA GLY A 59 11.00 -8.41 5.70
C GLY A 59 11.00 -6.87 5.73
N THR A 60 10.19 -6.22 4.91
CA THR A 60 10.02 -4.77 4.95
C THR A 60 9.14 -4.39 6.14
N ALA A 61 9.58 -3.41 6.92
CA ALA A 61 8.74 -2.84 7.98
C ALA A 61 7.54 -2.09 7.36
N VAL A 62 6.33 -2.42 7.81
CA VAL A 62 5.08 -1.85 7.29
C VAL A 62 4.32 -1.16 8.40
N ALA A 63 3.94 0.10 8.15
CA ALA A 63 3.01 0.84 8.99
C ALA A 63 1.73 1.13 8.20
N TRP A 64 0.58 1.07 8.87
CA TRP A 64 -0.73 1.33 8.28
C TRP A 64 -1.48 2.39 9.08
N GLY A 65 -2.05 3.37 8.37
CA GLY A 65 -2.89 4.41 8.95
C GLY A 65 -4.19 4.55 8.17
N ARG A 66 -5.20 5.18 8.80
CA ARG A 66 -6.43 5.60 8.12
C ARG A 66 -6.45 7.12 8.01
N ALA A 67 -6.84 7.63 6.85
CA ALA A 67 -7.18 9.04 6.73
C ALA A 67 -8.47 9.29 7.52
N HIS A 68 -8.43 10.24 8.45
CA HIS A 68 -9.61 10.73 9.13
C HIS A 68 -10.16 11.94 8.37
N GLU A 69 -11.48 12.05 8.23
CA GLU A 69 -12.10 13.16 7.50
C GLU A 69 -12.06 14.48 8.28
N GLY A 70 -11.71 14.46 9.57
CA GLY A 70 -11.39 15.65 10.35
C GLY A 70 -9.91 16.02 10.19
N GLY A 71 -9.63 17.29 9.87
CA GLY A 71 -8.27 17.82 9.86
C GLY A 71 -7.60 17.59 11.22
N ALA A 72 -6.30 17.29 11.21
CA ALA A 72 -5.52 17.32 12.45
C ALA A 72 -5.56 18.76 12.97
N ALA A 73 -6.31 19.00 14.05
CA ALA A 73 -6.16 20.26 14.78
C ALA A 73 -4.68 20.33 15.19
N PRO A 74 -3.95 21.40 14.83
CA PRO A 74 -2.61 21.60 15.35
C PRO A 74 -2.68 21.60 16.89
N LEU A 75 -1.74 20.91 17.54
CA LEU A 75 -1.49 21.08 18.97
C LEU A 75 -0.74 22.39 19.19
#